data_AF-A0A1E7HZL9-F1
#
_entry.id   AF-A0A1E7HZL9-F1
#
_cell.length_a   1.000
_cell.length_b   1.000
_cell.length_c   1.000
_cell.angle_alpha   90.00
_cell.angle_beta   90.00
_cell.angle_gamma   90.00
#
_symmetry.space_group_name_H-M   'P 1'
#
loop_
_entity.id
_entity.type
_entity.pdbx_description
1 polymer ?
#
loop_
_entity_poly.entity_id
_entity_poly.type
_entity_poly.pdbx_seq_one_letter_code
_entity_poly.pdbx_strand_id
1 'polypeptide(L)' 'MKAWGKIKTIAERSDVSPRTVRTWLKDGLPHCKVRGTILIKFDQLDAFLERFTVDDDQVVRIVSEVLNEY' A
#
# COMPACT_ATOMS: atom_id res chain seq x y z
N MET A 1 12.74 15.77 -7.41
CA MET A 1 12.02 14.49 -7.23
C MET A 1 10.57 14.83 -6.87
N LYS A 2 9.55 14.21 -7.47
CA LYS A 2 8.15 14.46 -7.08
C LYS A 2 7.90 13.77 -5.73
N ALA A 3 7.23 14.41 -4.78
CA ALA A 3 6.91 13.78 -3.49
C ALA A 3 5.61 12.93 -3.54
N TRP A 4 4.81 13.11 -4.60
CA TRP A 4 3.52 12.49 -4.77
C TRP A 4 3.43 11.78 -6.12
N GLY A 5 2.76 10.63 -6.13
CA GLY A 5 2.46 9.84 -7.31
C GLY A 5 0.96 9.64 -7.51
N LYS A 6 0.52 9.61 -8.76
CA LYS A 6 -0.79 9.03 -9.12
C LYS A 6 -0.68 7.50 -9.07
N ILE A 7 -1.81 6.81 -9.08
CA ILE A 7 -1.87 5.33 -9.07
C ILE A 7 -0.90 4.69 -10.08
N LYS A 8 -0.86 5.18 -11.33
CA LYS A 8 0.06 4.64 -12.36
C LYS A 8 1.53 4.80 -11.97
N THR A 9 1.93 5.98 -11.48
CA THR A 9 3.30 6.25 -11.05
C THR A 9 3.70 5.41 -9.83
N ILE A 10 2.77 5.17 -8.92
CA ILE A 10 3.00 4.32 -7.74
C ILE A 10 3.15 2.85 -8.15
N ALA A 11 2.32 2.41 -9.09
CA ALA A 11 2.37 1.08 -9.67
C ALA A 11 3.71 0.84 -10.37
N GLU A 12 4.14 1.76 -11.24
CA GLU A 12 5.44 1.72 -11.91
C GLU A 12 6.61 1.72 -10.91
N ARG A 13 6.55 2.55 -9.85
CA ARG A 13 7.62 2.64 -8.86
C ARG A 13 7.77 1.35 -8.04
N SER A 14 6.66 0.67 -7.73
CA SER A 14 6.67 -0.54 -6.91
C SER A 14 6.70 -1.82 -7.74
N ASP A 15 6.82 -1.69 -9.06
CA ASP A 15 6.74 -2.79 -10.03
C ASP A 15 5.50 -3.70 -9.84
N VAL A 16 4.34 -3.07 -9.64
CA VAL A 16 3.05 -3.77 -9.49
C VAL A 16 2.01 -3.27 -10.48
N SER A 17 0.92 -4.01 -10.62
CA SER A 17 -0.21 -3.56 -11.44
C SER A 17 -0.97 -2.39 -10.77
N PRO A 18 -1.59 -1.48 -11.54
CA PRO A 18 -2.50 -0.47 -10.99
C PRO A 18 -3.69 -1.06 -10.24
N ARG A 19 -4.06 -2.32 -10.52
CA ARG A 19 -5.11 -3.05 -9.81
C ARG A 19 -4.66 -3.39 -8.39
N THR A 20 -3.41 -3.81 -8.21
CA THR A 20 -2.80 -4.09 -6.90
C THR A 20 -2.80 -2.83 -6.04
N VAL A 21 -2.37 -1.69 -6.59
CA VAL A 21 -2.41 -0.41 -5.87
C VAL A 21 -3.83 -0.02 -5.44
N ARG A 22 -4.86 -0.32 -6.25
CA ARG A 22 -6.26 -0.12 -5.85
C ARG A 22 -6.70 -1.03 -4.71
N THR A 23 -6.14 -2.23 -4.60
CA THR A 23 -6.36 -3.12 -3.45
C THR A 23 -5.73 -2.50 -2.22
N TRP A 24 -4.48 -2.02 -2.29
CA TRP A 24 -3.83 -1.34 -1.17
C TRP A 24 -4.61 -0.12 -0.66
N LEU A 25 -5.24 0.64 -1.55
CA LEU A 25 -6.14 1.74 -1.16
C LEU A 25 -7.32 1.27 -0.30
N LYS A 26 -7.82 0.05 -0.51
CA LYS A 26 -8.85 -0.58 0.34
C LYS A 26 -8.25 -1.12 1.63
N ASP A 27 -7.01 -1.60 1.59
CA ASP A 27 -6.27 -2.13 2.74
C ASP A 27 -5.71 -1.04 3.65
N GLY A 28 -6.02 0.24 3.37
CA GLY A 28 -5.67 1.37 4.23
C GLY A 28 -4.43 2.17 3.82
N LEU A 29 -3.96 2.03 2.57
CA LEU A 29 -2.89 2.88 2.05
C LEU A 29 -3.28 4.37 2.14
N PRO A 30 -2.52 5.20 2.88
CA PRO A 30 -2.81 6.62 3.01
C PRO A 30 -2.77 7.32 1.66
N HIS A 31 -3.83 8.05 1.34
CA HIS A 31 -3.95 8.75 0.07
C HIS A 31 -4.73 10.05 0.22
N CYS A 32 -4.46 10.99 -0.68
CA CYS A 32 -5.20 12.23 -0.82
C CYS A 32 -6.09 12.15 -2.06
N LYS A 33 -7.37 12.52 -1.91
CA LYS A 33 -8.33 12.60 -3.01
C LYS A 33 -8.60 14.06 -3.34
N VAL A 34 -8.12 14.54 -4.49
CA VAL A 34 -8.29 15.93 -4.94
C VAL A 34 -9.02 15.93 -6.28
N ARG A 35 -10.23 16.49 -6.31
CA ARG A 35 -11.04 16.67 -7.53
C ARG A 35 -11.11 15.41 -8.43
N GLY A 36 -11.35 14.25 -7.80
CA GLY A 36 -11.45 12.95 -8.51
C GLY A 36 -10.11 12.26 -8.80
N THR A 37 -8.98 12.89 -8.51
CA THR A 37 -7.64 12.29 -8.64
C THR A 37 -7.15 11.78 -7.28
N ILE A 38 -6.56 10.58 -7.28
CA ILE A 38 -5.90 10.00 -6.11
C ILE A 38 -4.39 10.25 -6.20
N LEU A 39 -3.83 10.84 -5.15
CA LEU A 39 -2.41 11.10 -4.98
C LEU A 39 -1.92 10.40 -3.72
N ILE A 40 -0.79 9.72 -3.82
CA ILE A 40 -0.16 8.99 -2.72
C ILE A 40 1.25 9.58 -2.53
N LYS A 41 1.63 9.88 -1.29
CA LYS A 41 3.02 10.26 -1.00
C LYS A 41 3.90 9.02 -1.07
N PHE A 42 5.09 9.17 -1.63
CA PHE A 42 6.01 8.05 -1.70
C PHE A 42 6.44 7.54 -0.32
N ASP A 43 6.68 8.43 0.64
CA ASP A 43 7.03 8.03 2.01
C ASP A 43 5.91 7.21 2.69
N GLN A 44 4.64 7.47 2.33
CA GLN A 44 3.50 6.72 2.87
C GLN A 44 3.35 5.35 2.21
N LEU A 45 3.75 5.23 0.94
CA LEU A 45 3.83 3.94 0.25
C LEU A 45 4.92 3.07 0.88
N ASP A 46 6.11 3.62 1.06
CA ASP A 46 7.24 2.89 1.64
C ASP A 46 6.88 2.44 3.07
N ALA A 47 6.32 3.34 3.90
CA ALA A 47 5.84 3.00 5.24
C ALA A 47 4.65 2.02 5.28
N PHE A 48 3.87 1.91 4.19
CA PHE A 48 2.81 0.91 4.07
C PHE A 48 3.41 -0.46 3.75
N LEU A 49 4.33 -0.52 2.78
CA LEU A 49 5.00 -1.74 2.36
C LEU A 49 5.84 -2.35 3.50
N GLU A 50 6.47 -1.50 4.31
CA GLU A 50 7.26 -1.93 5.46
C GLU A 50 6.46 -2.78 6.46
N ARG A 51 5.13 -2.59 6.53
CA ARG A 51 4.24 -3.37 7.40
C ARG A 51 4.00 -4.79 6.89
N PHE A 52 4.27 -5.04 5.60
CA PHE A 52 4.16 -6.35 4.96
C PHE A 52 5.52 -7.02 4.80
N THR A 53 6.60 -6.36 5.24
CA THR A 53 7.92 -6.98 5.31
C THR A 53 7.84 -8.17 6.26
N VAL A 54 8.12 -9.36 5.74
CA VAL A 54 8.25 -10.57 6.55
C VAL A 54 9.71 -10.66 6.97
N ASP A 55 9.98 -10.39 8.24
CA ASP A 55 11.28 -10.68 8.85
C ASP A 55 11.30 -12.17 9.24
N ASP A 56 12.32 -12.90 8.79
CA ASP A 56 12.40 -14.37 8.93
C ASP A 56 12.79 -14.80 10.36
N ASP A 57 12.95 -13.83 11.28
CA ASP A 57 13.19 -14.06 12.70
C ASP A 57 11.95 -13.70 13.55
N GLN A 58 11.05 -14.69 13.67
CA GLN A 58 10.04 -14.84 14.72
C GLN A 58 8.79 -13.90 14.69
N VAL A 59 7.63 -14.53 14.48
CA VAL A 59 6.30 -14.12 14.98
C VAL A 59 5.64 -12.92 14.28
N VAL A 60 5.03 -13.13 13.10
CA VAL A 60 3.79 -12.40 12.73
C VAL A 60 2.81 -13.33 12.03
N ARG A 61 2.23 -14.25 12.81
CA ARG A 61 1.04 -15.05 12.45
C ARG A 61 -0.29 -14.30 12.66
N ILE A 62 -0.28 -12.99 12.92
CA ILE A 62 -1.45 -12.28 13.48
C ILE A 62 -2.45 -11.77 12.42
N VAL A 63 -2.08 -11.65 11.14
CA VAL A 63 -3.02 -11.04 10.15
C VAL A 63 -3.86 -12.07 9.39
N SER A 64 -3.54 -13.37 9.47
CA SER A 64 -4.26 -14.42 8.73
C SER A 64 -5.36 -15.13 9.52
N GLU A 65 -5.47 -14.95 10.84
CA GLU A 65 -6.51 -15.61 11.65
C GLU A 65 -7.77 -14.76 11.86
N VAL A 66 -7.70 -13.43 11.79
CA VAL A 66 -8.88 -12.55 12.04
C VAL A 66 -9.85 -12.47 10.85
N LEU A 67 -9.46 -12.93 9.65
CA LEU A 67 -10.30 -12.90 8.45
C LEU A 67 -11.02 -14.22 8.14
N ASN A 68 -10.89 -15.26 8.98
CA ASN A 68 -11.56 -16.55 8.77
C ASN A 68 -12.53 -16.97 9.90
N GLU A 69 -12.67 -16.19 10.97
CA GLU A 69 -13.76 -16.34 11.93
C GLU A 69 -14.39 -14.97 12.20
N TYR A 70 -15.27 -14.52 11.29
CA TYR A 70 -16.55 -13.85 11.55
C TYR A 70 -17.30 -13.59 10.24
#